data_AF-A0A9P8V1J4-F1
#
_entry.id   AF-A0A9P8V1J4-F1
#
_cell.length_a   1.000
_cell.length_b   1.000
_cell.length_c   1.000
_cell.angle_alpha   90.00
_cell.angle_beta   90.00
_cell.angle_gamma   90.00
#
_symmetry.space_group_name_H-M   'P 1'
#
loop_
_entity.id
_entity.type
_entity.pdbx_description
1 polymer ?
#
loop_
_entity_poly.entity_id
_entity_poly.type
_entity_poly.pdbx_seq_one_letter_code
_entity_poly.pdbx_strand_id
1 'polypeptide(L)'
;MSGFLGLDFTQKGLALYTIPATWLLSLLPHAYSGLASGDNLDPAYPRTLTENLGRDQKMDKRKKQRIIRAVAAEANTVETLGVVAGAVVAATAAGADPQLTNLLSFGILAVRAAYIYVYVVLQEDRNMAPVRSIIWTVNMLGVISLYIIAARALAAA
;
A
#
# COMPACT_ATOMS: atom_id res chain seq x y z
N MET A 1 13.40 -27.16 -6.86
CA MET A 1 13.97 -26.24 -5.84
C MET A 1 12.79 -25.72 -5.03
N SER A 2 12.77 -25.97 -3.72
CA SER A 2 11.66 -25.55 -2.86
C SER A 2 11.83 -24.07 -2.54
N GLY A 3 10.97 -23.22 -3.10
CA GLY A 3 11.01 -21.78 -2.89
C GLY A 3 10.72 -21.35 -1.44
N PHE A 4 11.05 -20.10 -1.10
CA PHE A 4 10.72 -19.54 0.22
C PHE A 4 9.18 -19.43 0.36
N LEU A 5 8.61 -20.03 1.41
CA LEU A 5 7.15 -20.15 1.61
C LEU A 5 6.40 -20.84 0.45
N GLY A 6 7.09 -21.69 -0.32
CA GLY A 6 6.52 -22.35 -1.50
C GLY A 6 6.46 -21.47 -2.75
N LEU A 7 6.98 -20.24 -2.69
CA LEU A 7 7.08 -19.33 -3.83
C LEU A 7 8.47 -19.43 -4.47
N ASP A 8 8.49 -19.78 -5.76
CA ASP A 8 9.71 -19.73 -6.56
C ASP A 8 9.97 -18.30 -7.04
N PHE A 9 10.85 -17.57 -6.34
CA PHE A 9 11.22 -16.20 -6.72
C PHE A 9 11.96 -16.11 -8.06
N THR A 10 12.37 -17.22 -8.68
CA THR A 10 12.93 -17.20 -10.05
C THR A 10 11.85 -17.27 -11.13
N GLN A 11 10.60 -17.51 -10.75
CA GLN A 11 9.47 -17.61 -11.67
C GLN A 11 9.20 -16.26 -12.36
N LYS A 12 9.19 -16.29 -13.70
CA LYS A 12 8.78 -15.13 -14.51
C LYS A 12 7.31 -14.77 -14.26
N GLY A 13 7.03 -13.49 -14.09
CA GLY A 13 5.66 -12.97 -13.91
C GLY A 13 5.08 -13.12 -12.50
N LEU A 14 5.77 -13.75 -11.54
CA LEU A 14 5.29 -13.86 -10.16
C LEU A 14 5.04 -12.47 -9.53
N ALA A 15 5.87 -11.48 -9.86
CA ALA A 15 5.70 -10.10 -9.44
C ALA A 15 4.33 -9.50 -9.80
N LEU A 16 3.69 -9.92 -10.89
CA LEU A 16 2.40 -9.36 -11.31
C LEU A 16 1.29 -9.61 -10.30
N TYR A 17 1.38 -10.67 -9.49
CA TYR A 17 0.40 -10.96 -8.43
C TYR A 17 0.44 -9.95 -7.28
N THR A 18 1.53 -9.19 -7.12
CA THR A 18 1.61 -8.16 -6.08
C THR A 18 0.69 -6.97 -6.37
N ILE A 19 0.31 -6.75 -7.63
CA ILE A 19 -0.60 -5.67 -8.04
C ILE A 19 -2.01 -5.89 -7.47
N PRO A 20 -2.73 -6.98 -7.79
CA PRO A 20 -4.04 -7.24 -7.18
C PRO A 20 -3.92 -7.45 -5.67
N ALA A 21 -2.83 -8.01 -5.17
CA ALA A 21 -2.62 -8.13 -3.72
C ALA A 21 -2.51 -6.76 -3.03
N THR A 22 -1.83 -5.77 -3.64
CA THR A 22 -1.73 -4.40 -3.11
C THR A 22 -3.08 -3.70 -3.12
N TRP A 23 -3.88 -3.92 -4.16
CA TRP A 23 -5.26 -3.41 -4.22
C TRP A 23 -6.14 -4.04 -3.13
N LEU A 24 -6.11 -5.37 -2.96
CA LEU A 24 -6.85 -6.04 -1.89
C LEU A 24 -6.41 -5.56 -0.50
N LEU A 25 -5.11 -5.31 -0.32
CA LEU A 25 -4.56 -4.77 0.91
C LEU A 25 -5.12 -3.37 1.23
N SER A 26 -5.41 -2.54 0.22
CA SER A 26 -6.03 -1.21 0.45
C SER A 26 -7.49 -1.31 0.91
N LEU A 27 -8.17 -2.43 0.68
CA LEU A 27 -9.53 -2.64 1.16
C LEU A 27 -9.61 -2.86 2.68
N LEU A 28 -8.51 -3.24 3.34
CA LEU A 28 -8.48 -3.43 4.79
C LEU A 28 -8.76 -2.14 5.58
N PRO A 29 -8.02 -1.03 5.37
CA PRO A 29 -8.34 0.24 6.01
C PRO A 29 -9.70 0.79 5.57
N HIS A 30 -10.13 0.54 4.32
CA HIS A 30 -11.47 0.89 3.84
C HIS A 30 -12.55 0.22 4.68
N ALA A 31 -12.51 -1.11 4.78
CA ALA A 31 -13.47 -1.91 5.55
C ALA A 31 -13.46 -1.52 7.03
N TYR A 32 -12.29 -1.33 7.63
CA TYR A 32 -12.19 -0.83 9.01
C TYR A 32 -12.89 0.52 9.17
N SER A 33 -12.63 1.48 8.27
CA SER A 33 -13.23 2.81 8.35
C SER A 33 -14.76 2.73 8.21
N GLY A 34 -15.28 1.94 7.27
CA GLY A 34 -16.72 1.78 7.07
C GLY A 34 -17.42 1.17 8.29
N LEU A 35 -16.88 0.06 8.82
CA LEU A 35 -17.46 -0.64 9.97
C LEU A 35 -17.36 0.17 11.27
N ALA A 36 -16.28 0.93 11.46
CA ALA A 36 -16.05 1.67 12.69
C ALA A 36 -16.81 3.00 12.77
N SER A 37 -17.28 3.53 11.63
CA SER A 37 -17.86 4.88 11.51
C SER A 37 -19.29 5.01 12.05
N GLY A 38 -20.05 3.91 12.08
CA GLY A 38 -21.47 3.94 12.46
C GLY A 38 -22.25 4.96 11.64
N ASP A 39 -23.09 5.75 12.31
CA ASP A 39 -23.96 6.76 11.68
C ASP A 39 -23.22 7.88 10.95
N ASN A 40 -21.89 8.01 11.10
CA ASN A 40 -21.10 8.99 10.36
C ASN A 40 -20.89 8.59 8.89
N LEU A 41 -21.06 7.32 8.54
CA LEU A 41 -21.01 6.85 7.16
C LEU A 41 -22.38 6.98 6.53
N ASP A 42 -22.52 7.94 5.61
CA ASP A 42 -23.69 8.04 4.75
C ASP A 42 -23.48 7.17 3.50
N PRO A 43 -24.27 6.11 3.28
CA PRO A 43 -24.11 5.24 2.11
C PRO A 43 -24.40 5.95 0.77
N ALA A 44 -25.21 7.01 0.76
CA ALA A 44 -25.47 7.81 -0.43
C ALA A 44 -24.33 8.80 -0.73
N TYR A 45 -23.62 9.25 0.32
CA TYR A 45 -22.53 10.23 0.22
C TYR A 45 -21.26 9.79 0.98
N PRO A 46 -20.67 8.61 0.70
CA PRO A 46 -19.61 8.03 1.54
C PRO A 46 -18.32 8.87 1.61
N ARG A 47 -18.13 9.78 0.64
CA ARG A 47 -16.98 10.69 0.60
C ARG A 47 -17.05 11.82 1.63
N THR A 48 -18.20 12.05 2.28
CA THR A 48 -18.33 13.04 3.36
C THR A 48 -17.97 12.47 4.73
N LEU A 49 -17.52 11.21 4.81
CA LEU A 49 -17.26 10.53 6.07
C LEU A 49 -16.31 11.31 7.00
N THR A 50 -15.20 11.83 6.49
CA THR A 50 -14.22 12.59 7.29
C THR A 50 -14.79 13.90 7.81
N GLU A 51 -15.67 14.55 7.05
CA GLU A 51 -16.40 15.75 7.45
C GLU A 51 -17.43 15.45 8.54
N ASN A 52 -18.23 14.38 8.36
CA ASN A 52 -19.21 13.93 9.35
C ASN A 52 -18.53 13.60 10.69
N LEU A 53 -17.43 12.86 10.65
CA LEU A 53 -16.59 12.58 11.82
C LEU A 53 -16.08 13.87 12.48
N GLY A 54 -15.72 14.89 11.69
CA GLY A 54 -15.29 16.19 12.21
C GLY A 54 -16.36 16.90 13.05
N ARG A 55 -17.64 16.74 12.66
CA ARG A 55 -18.80 17.35 13.32
C ARG A 55 -19.29 16.56 14.55
N ASP A 56 -19.03 15.25 14.60
CA ASP A 56 -19.49 14.37 15.67
C ASP A 56 -18.84 14.71 17.03
N GLN A 57 -19.61 15.25 17.99
CA GLN A 57 -19.09 15.55 19.34
C GLN A 57 -19.21 14.37 20.32
N LYS A 58 -19.87 13.28 19.91
CA LYS A 58 -20.16 12.12 20.77
C LYS A 58 -19.09 11.03 20.65
N MET A 59 -18.53 10.83 19.47
CA MET A 59 -17.51 9.80 19.26
C MET A 59 -16.19 10.16 19.94
N ASP A 60 -15.61 9.17 20.62
CA ASP A 60 -14.28 9.25 21.20
C ASP A 60 -13.23 9.74 20.19
N LYS A 61 -12.37 10.67 20.65
CA LYS A 61 -11.36 11.32 19.82
C LYS A 61 -10.37 10.32 19.24
N ARG A 62 -9.93 9.32 20.01
CA ARG A 62 -8.95 8.33 19.54
C ARG A 62 -9.56 7.47 18.43
N LYS A 63 -10.79 6.98 18.63
CA LYS A 63 -11.54 6.23 17.60
C LYS A 63 -11.70 7.05 16.32
N LYS A 64 -12.16 8.30 16.44
CA LYS A 64 -12.34 9.22 15.31
C LYS A 64 -11.05 9.40 14.50
N GLN A 65 -9.94 9.69 15.17
CA GLN A 65 -8.66 9.89 14.50
C GLN A 65 -8.14 8.60 13.84
N ARG A 66 -8.39 7.43 14.43
CA ARG A 66 -8.05 6.15 13.81
C ARG A 66 -8.83 5.91 12.51
N ILE A 67 -10.12 6.26 12.47
CA ILE A 67 -10.95 6.16 11.26
C ILE A 67 -10.43 7.11 10.18
N ILE A 68 -10.14 8.38 10.52
CA ILE A 68 -9.59 9.37 9.58
C ILE A 68 -8.26 8.89 8.99
N ARG A 69 -7.36 8.31 9.82
CA ARG A 69 -6.10 7.74 9.33
C ARG A 69 -6.31 6.53 8.42
N ALA A 70 -7.33 5.72 8.66
CA ALA A 70 -7.67 4.60 7.78
C ALA A 70 -8.14 5.08 6.40
N VAL A 71 -9.03 6.07 6.34
CA VAL A 71 -9.43 6.70 5.06
C VAL A 71 -8.21 7.27 4.32
N ALA A 72 -7.31 7.95 5.04
CA ALA A 72 -6.09 8.50 4.45
C ALA A 72 -5.11 7.41 3.97
N ALA A 73 -5.00 6.28 4.69
CA ALA A 73 -4.14 5.16 4.31
C ALA A 73 -4.65 4.42 3.06
N GLU A 74 -5.97 4.26 2.95
CA GLU A 74 -6.61 3.75 1.72
C GLU A 74 -6.32 4.68 0.54
N ALA A 75 -6.65 5.97 0.67
CA ALA A 75 -6.44 6.95 -0.38
C ALA A 75 -4.99 6.96 -0.89
N ASN A 76 -4.01 7.01 0.03
CA ASN A 76 -2.60 6.97 -0.35
C ASN A 76 -2.20 5.69 -1.10
N THR A 77 -2.76 4.55 -0.70
CA THR A 77 -2.45 3.27 -1.34
C THR A 77 -3.04 3.22 -2.75
N VAL A 78 -4.27 3.69 -2.93
CA VAL A 78 -4.95 3.74 -4.23
C VAL A 78 -4.29 4.77 -5.18
N GLU A 79 -3.97 5.97 -4.68
CA GLU A 79 -3.31 7.04 -5.44
C GLU A 79 -1.93 6.60 -5.98
N THR A 80 -1.21 5.80 -5.21
CA THR A 80 0.13 5.31 -5.60
C THR A 80 0.13 3.97 -6.33
N LEU A 81 -1.02 3.26 -6.37
CA LEU A 81 -1.13 1.92 -6.98
C LEU A 81 -0.76 1.93 -8.46
N GLY A 82 -1.16 2.97 -9.22
CA GLY A 82 -0.83 3.08 -10.64
C GLY A 82 0.68 3.16 -10.89
N VAL A 83 1.41 3.91 -10.06
CA VAL A 83 2.87 4.05 -10.17
C VAL A 83 3.58 2.74 -9.84
N VAL A 84 3.12 2.04 -8.79
CA VAL A 84 3.63 0.72 -8.40
C VAL A 84 3.37 -0.30 -9.51
N ALA A 85 2.14 -0.39 -9.99
CA ALA A 85 1.74 -1.32 -11.05
C ALA A 85 2.54 -1.07 -12.33
N GLY A 86 2.72 0.19 -12.73
CA GLY A 86 3.55 0.57 -13.88
C GLY A 86 4.99 0.07 -13.75
N ALA A 87 5.61 0.19 -12.57
CA ALA A 87 6.99 -0.25 -12.35
C ALA A 87 7.12 -1.78 -12.40
N VAL A 88 6.19 -2.50 -11.76
CA VAL A 88 6.15 -3.97 -11.76
C VAL A 88 5.96 -4.52 -13.18
N VAL A 89 5.00 -3.96 -13.92
CA VAL A 89 4.74 -4.34 -15.31
C VAL A 89 5.94 -4.01 -16.20
N ALA A 90 6.54 -2.82 -16.06
CA ALA A 90 7.70 -2.41 -16.84
C ALA A 90 8.89 -3.35 -16.64
N ALA A 91 9.26 -3.65 -15.39
CA ALA A 91 10.37 -4.57 -15.09
C ALA A 91 10.10 -5.98 -15.62
N THR A 92 8.87 -6.48 -15.46
CA THR A 92 8.46 -7.80 -15.94
C THR A 92 8.50 -7.88 -17.47
N ALA A 93 7.93 -6.88 -18.16
CA ALA A 93 7.85 -6.85 -19.62
C ALA A 93 9.20 -6.58 -20.29
N ALA A 94 10.07 -5.80 -19.65
CA ALA A 94 11.45 -5.57 -20.09
C ALA A 94 12.35 -6.81 -19.98
N GLY A 95 11.88 -7.89 -19.34
CA GLY A 95 12.70 -9.09 -19.13
C GLY A 95 13.82 -8.88 -18.12
N ALA A 96 13.65 -7.97 -17.15
CA ALA A 96 14.60 -7.82 -16.05
C ALA A 96 14.72 -9.13 -15.23
N ASP A 97 15.80 -9.24 -14.45
CA ASP A 97 16.07 -10.43 -13.63
C ASP A 97 14.83 -10.81 -12.79
N PRO A 98 14.27 -12.03 -12.95
CA PRO A 98 13.03 -12.42 -12.27
C PRO A 98 13.18 -12.42 -10.75
N GLN A 99 14.33 -12.88 -10.23
CA GLN A 99 14.56 -12.95 -8.79
C GLN A 99 14.53 -11.58 -8.13
N LEU A 100 15.25 -10.61 -8.70
CA LEU A 100 15.28 -9.24 -8.22
C LEU A 100 13.92 -8.55 -8.40
N THR A 101 13.26 -8.74 -9.54
CA THR A 101 11.94 -8.16 -9.82
C THR A 101 10.90 -8.65 -8.82
N ASN A 102 10.88 -9.96 -8.55
CA ASN A 102 9.97 -10.58 -7.59
C ASN A 102 10.29 -10.12 -6.16
N LEU A 103 11.56 -10.08 -5.76
CA LEU A 103 11.96 -9.62 -4.42
C LEU A 103 11.55 -8.17 -4.16
N LEU A 104 11.81 -7.26 -5.10
CA LEU A 104 11.41 -5.85 -4.99
C LEU A 104 9.88 -5.72 -4.94
N SER A 105 9.15 -6.43 -5.80
CA SER A 105 7.70 -6.33 -5.88
C SER A 105 7.01 -6.83 -4.61
N PHE A 106 7.44 -7.96 -4.06
CA PHE A 106 6.93 -8.47 -2.78
C PHE A 106 7.39 -7.62 -1.60
N GLY A 107 8.61 -7.08 -1.64
CA GLY A 107 9.12 -6.12 -0.66
C GLY A 107 8.25 -4.85 -0.62
N ILE A 108 7.88 -4.30 -1.77
CA ILE A 108 6.97 -3.14 -1.86
C ILE A 108 5.60 -3.48 -1.25
N LEU A 109 5.04 -4.66 -1.53
CA LEU A 109 3.79 -5.10 -0.91
C LEU A 109 3.91 -5.21 0.61
N ALA A 110 4.99 -5.80 1.13
CA ALA A 110 5.23 -5.93 2.57
C ALA A 110 5.43 -4.56 3.25
N VAL A 111 6.20 -3.67 2.65
CA VAL A 111 6.40 -2.28 3.12
C VAL A 111 5.08 -1.51 3.10
N ARG A 112 4.20 -1.78 2.13
CA ARG A 112 2.86 -1.19 2.10
C ARG A 112 1.99 -1.67 3.26
N ALA A 113 2.03 -2.95 3.60
CA ALA A 113 1.32 -3.49 4.76
C ALA A 113 1.83 -2.84 6.06
N ALA A 114 3.15 -2.70 6.20
CA ALA A 114 3.77 -2.01 7.33
C ALA A 114 3.34 -0.53 7.40
N TYR A 115 3.28 0.19 6.26
CA TYR A 115 2.81 1.57 6.21
C TYR A 115 1.37 1.69 6.73
N ILE A 116 0.46 0.84 6.26
CA ILE A 116 -0.94 0.83 6.69
C ILE A 116 -1.04 0.58 8.19
N TYR A 117 -0.31 -0.42 8.70
CA TYR A 117 -0.31 -0.73 10.13
C TYR A 117 0.23 0.42 10.99
N VAL A 118 1.38 0.98 10.62
CA VAL A 118 1.97 2.12 11.34
C VAL A 118 1.02 3.32 11.32
N TYR A 119 0.45 3.64 10.17
CA TYR A 119 -0.39 4.83 10.04
C TYR A 119 -1.73 4.67 10.79
N VAL A 120 -2.42 3.54 10.62
CA VAL A 120 -3.74 3.35 11.21
C VAL A 120 -3.63 3.06 12.70
N VAL A 121 -2.75 2.14 13.09
CA VAL A 121 -2.70 1.59 14.45
C VAL A 121 -1.68 2.32 15.32
N LEU A 122 -0.41 2.41 14.88
CA LEU A 122 0.67 2.89 15.76
C LEU A 122 0.73 4.42 15.87
N GLN A 123 0.26 5.16 14.86
CA GLN A 123 0.26 6.63 14.86
C GLN A 123 -0.80 7.27 15.79
N GLU A 124 -1.36 6.48 16.70
CA GLU A 124 -1.93 7.03 17.93
C GLU A 124 -0.86 7.67 18.80
N ASP A 125 0.34 7.06 18.82
CA ASP A 125 1.54 7.74 19.27
C ASP A 125 2.03 8.67 18.15
N ARG A 126 2.05 9.96 18.45
CA ARG A 126 2.51 11.00 17.50
C ARG A 126 3.96 10.80 17.07
N ASN A 127 4.78 10.14 17.89
CA ASN A 127 6.18 9.82 17.56
C ASN A 127 6.33 8.82 16.42
N MET A 128 5.25 8.14 16.01
CA MET A 128 5.25 7.23 14.85
C MET A 128 5.03 7.96 13.52
N ALA A 129 4.71 9.26 13.52
CA ALA A 129 4.50 10.01 12.29
C ALA A 129 5.74 10.07 11.36
N PRO A 130 6.98 10.26 11.87
CA PRO A 130 8.19 10.14 11.05
C PRO A 130 8.42 8.72 10.52
N VAL A 131 8.13 7.70 11.33
CA VAL A 131 8.28 6.29 10.95
C VAL A 131 7.41 5.96 9.73
N ARG A 132 6.14 6.41 9.74
CA ARG A 132 5.24 6.29 8.58
C ARG A 132 5.87 6.89 7.33
N SER A 133 6.43 8.10 7.42
CA SER A 133 7.04 8.78 6.28
C SER A 133 8.28 8.05 5.76
N ILE A 134 9.13 7.51 6.65
CA ILE A 134 10.29 6.69 6.27
C ILE A 134 9.85 5.45 5.50
N ILE A 135 8.85 4.72 6.02
CA ILE A 135 8.32 3.51 5.36
C ILE A 135 7.77 3.84 3.97
N TRP A 136 7.05 4.96 3.84
CA TRP A 136 6.57 5.42 2.54
C TRP A 136 7.73 5.72 1.57
N THR A 137 8.78 6.39 2.02
CA THR A 137 9.97 6.66 1.22
C THR A 137 10.66 5.37 0.76
N VAL A 138 10.84 4.40 1.66
CA VAL A 138 11.39 3.08 1.32
C VAL A 138 10.55 2.39 0.25
N ASN A 139 9.21 2.49 0.34
CA ASN A 139 8.30 1.96 -0.67
C ASN A 139 8.57 2.57 -2.05
N MET A 140 8.68 3.90 -2.13
CA MET A 140 8.93 4.61 -3.39
C MET A 140 10.33 4.35 -3.95
N LEU A 141 11.35 4.18 -3.10
CA LEU A 141 12.69 3.77 -3.55
C LEU A 141 12.67 2.37 -4.19
N GLY A 142 11.85 1.45 -3.68
CA GLY A 142 11.62 0.15 -4.32
C GLY A 142 10.99 0.28 -5.70
N VAL A 143 9.97 1.15 -5.83
CA VAL A 143 9.30 1.43 -7.11
C VAL A 143 10.27 2.04 -8.14
N ILE A 144 11.09 3.01 -7.71
CA ILE A 144 12.13 3.60 -8.56
C ILE A 144 13.15 2.53 -8.99
N SER A 145 13.53 1.64 -8.08
CA SER A 145 14.46 0.54 -8.38
C SER A 145 13.91 -0.39 -9.46
N LEU A 146 12.61 -0.70 -9.45
CA LEU A 146 11.95 -1.48 -10.50
C LEU A 146 12.04 -0.78 -11.87
N TYR A 147 11.80 0.53 -11.94
CA TYR A 147 11.99 1.29 -13.19
C TYR A 147 13.44 1.28 -13.67
N ILE A 148 14.41 1.41 -12.76
CA ILE A 148 15.84 1.38 -13.11
C ILE A 148 16.23 0.02 -13.70
N ILE A 149 15.81 -1.10 -13.09
CA ILE A 149 16.15 -2.42 -13.64
C ILE A 149 15.43 -2.70 -14.96
N ALA A 150 14.21 -2.17 -15.15
CA ALA A 150 13.50 -2.24 -16.42
C ALA A 150 14.29 -1.51 -17.53
N ALA A 151 14.72 -0.28 -17.27
CA ALA A 151 15.50 0.51 -18.21
C ALA A 151 16.83 -0.17 -18.57
N ARG A 152 17.52 -0.76 -17.58
CA ARG A 152 18.77 -1.50 -17.82
C ARG A 152 18.56 -2.75 -18.65
N ALA A 153 17.46 -3.48 -18.45
CA ALA A 153 17.14 -4.67 -19.24
C ALA A 153 16.86 -4.31 -20.71
N LEU A 154 16.11 -3.23 -20.96
CA LEU A 154 15.86 -2.74 -22.32
C LEU A 154 17.12 -2.24 -23.03
N ALA A 155 18.04 -1.60 -22.31
CA ALA A 155 19.29 -1.11 -22.89
C ALA A 155 20.29 -2.22 -23.26
N ALA A 156 20.08 -3.44 -22.74
CA ALA A 156 20.92 -4.61 -22.99
C ALA A 156 20.33 -5.57 -24.04
N ALA A 157 19.13 -5.29 -24.57
CA ALA A 157 18.42 -6.07 -25.57
C ALA A 157 18.76 -5.62 -27.00
#